data_AF-A0A7Z1MKS9-F1
#
_entry.id   AF-A0A7Z1MKS9-F1
#
_cell.length_a   1.000
_cell.length_b   1.000
_cell.length_c   1.000
_cell.angle_alpha   90.00
_cell.angle_beta   90.00
_cell.angle_gamma   90.00
#
_symmetry.space_group_name_H-M   'P 1'
#
loop_
_entity.id
_entity.type
_entity.pdbx_description
1 polymer ?
#
loop_
_entity_poly.entity_id
_entity_poly.type
_entity_poly.pdbx_seq_one_letter_code
_entity_poly.pdbx_strand_id
1 'polypeptide(L)'
;MAEVRARIDFKVGVTSSIDAELLSFHGLKTDKEHVAVIFKSADKTQDIPLVRMHSECLTGDVFHSSRCDCGEQLDETIRIMGETGGVILYLRQEGRGIGLYNKIDAYRLQSEGMNTYEANNHLGFGDDLRDFTEAAEMLRALGTTKIRLVTNNPKKINELKSFGIEIEEVVNTSAHIKSGNESYLKAKVSHGKHNLDI
;
A
#
# COMPACT_ATOMS: atom_id res chain seq x y z
N MET A 1 -16.12 13.67 -10.37
CA MET A 1 -14.71 13.54 -9.93
C MET A 1 -14.73 12.96 -8.53
N ALA A 2 -13.67 12.30 -8.10
CA ALA A 2 -13.58 11.78 -6.74
C ALA A 2 -13.52 12.93 -5.73
N GLU A 3 -14.23 12.79 -4.61
CA GLU A 3 -14.25 13.79 -3.53
C GLU A 3 -14.25 13.09 -2.17
N VAL A 4 -13.82 13.81 -1.12
CA VAL A 4 -13.85 13.32 0.25
C VAL A 4 -15.30 13.21 0.72
N ARG A 5 -15.73 12.00 1.05
CA ARG A 5 -17.09 11.70 1.54
C ARG A 5 -17.25 11.97 3.03
N ALA A 6 -16.29 11.52 3.83
CA ALA A 6 -16.28 11.71 5.27
C ALA A 6 -14.85 11.82 5.77
N ARG A 7 -14.67 12.55 6.87
CA ARG A 7 -13.40 12.76 7.59
C ARG A 7 -13.71 12.70 9.08
N ILE A 8 -13.03 11.82 9.81
CA ILE A 8 -13.22 11.64 11.25
C ILE A 8 -11.87 11.61 11.98
N ASP A 9 -11.85 12.06 13.23
CA ASP A 9 -10.72 11.81 14.12
C ASP A 9 -10.68 10.34 14.53
N PHE A 10 -9.50 9.74 14.54
CA PHE A 10 -9.29 8.34 14.88
C PHE A 10 -7.92 8.13 15.51
N LYS A 11 -7.79 7.11 16.37
CA LYS A 11 -6.50 6.70 16.92
C LYS A 11 -6.05 5.39 16.31
N VAL A 12 -4.80 5.35 15.86
CA VAL A 12 -4.20 4.21 15.13
C VAL A 12 -2.94 3.70 15.83
N GLY A 13 -2.39 2.62 15.26
CA GLY A 13 -1.20 1.93 15.74
C GLY A 13 -1.53 0.82 16.73
N VAL A 14 -0.52 -0.01 17.02
CA VAL A 14 -0.63 -1.21 17.86
C VAL A 14 -1.29 -0.94 19.23
N THR A 15 -1.05 0.24 19.81
CA THR A 15 -1.61 0.66 21.11
C THR A 15 -2.78 1.65 21.00
N SER A 16 -3.28 1.93 19.79
CA SER A 16 -4.36 2.91 19.54
C SER A 16 -4.10 4.28 20.18
N SER A 17 -2.85 4.74 20.11
CA SER A 17 -2.38 5.95 20.81
C SER A 17 -1.90 7.06 19.88
N ILE A 18 -1.82 6.81 18.57
CA ILE A 18 -1.36 7.79 17.57
C ILE A 18 -2.58 8.47 16.96
N ASP A 19 -2.67 9.78 17.11
CA ASP A 19 -3.77 10.58 16.54
C ASP A 19 -3.63 10.69 15.01
N ALA A 20 -4.75 10.48 14.31
CA ALA A 20 -4.87 10.58 12.87
C ALA A 20 -6.30 10.97 12.46
N GLU A 21 -6.49 11.28 11.18
CA GLU A 21 -7.79 11.46 10.56
C GLU A 21 -8.03 10.31 9.58
N LEU A 22 -9.20 9.67 9.63
CA LEU A 22 -9.62 8.65 8.67
C LEU A 22 -10.61 9.25 7.67
N LEU A 23 -10.34 9.07 6.39
CA LEU A 23 -11.15 9.61 5.30
C LEU A 23 -11.68 8.51 4.39
N SER A 24 -12.92 8.70 3.94
CA SER A 24 -13.54 7.92 2.88
C SER A 24 -13.83 8.81 1.66
N PHE A 25 -14.08 8.19 0.52
CA PHE A 25 -14.25 8.86 -0.77
C PHE A 25 -15.55 8.44 -1.46
N HIS A 26 -16.07 9.30 -2.33
CA HIS A 26 -17.10 8.95 -3.31
C HIS A 26 -16.65 9.35 -4.71
N GLY A 27 -17.28 8.76 -5.74
CA GLY A 27 -16.96 9.08 -7.13
C GLY A 27 -15.60 8.54 -7.60
N LEU A 28 -15.06 7.54 -6.91
CA LEU A 28 -13.95 6.71 -7.40
C LEU A 28 -14.44 5.84 -8.58
N LYS A 29 -13.49 5.38 -9.40
CA LYS A 29 -13.76 4.53 -10.58
C LYS A 29 -14.48 3.21 -10.25
N THR A 30 -14.26 2.66 -9.07
CA THR A 30 -14.83 1.39 -8.61
C THR A 30 -15.58 1.58 -7.29
N ASP A 31 -16.40 0.59 -6.94
CA ASP A 31 -17.12 0.56 -5.65
C ASP A 31 -16.24 0.11 -4.47
N LYS A 32 -14.91 0.04 -4.66
CA LYS A 32 -14.00 -0.36 -3.59
C LYS A 32 -13.90 0.73 -2.54
N GLU A 33 -14.07 0.35 -1.29
CA GLU A 33 -14.02 1.26 -0.14
C GLU A 33 -12.58 1.59 0.26
N HIS A 34 -11.86 2.32 -0.60
CA HIS A 34 -10.54 2.86 -0.29
C HIS A 34 -10.63 3.94 0.79
N VAL A 35 -9.60 4.00 1.65
CA VAL A 35 -9.52 4.99 2.72
C VAL A 35 -8.17 5.68 2.75
N ALA A 36 -8.15 6.90 3.26
CA ALA A 36 -6.90 7.60 3.56
C ALA A 36 -6.77 7.80 5.07
N VAL A 37 -5.58 7.59 5.59
CA VAL A 37 -5.21 7.91 6.98
C VAL A 37 -4.25 9.09 6.93
N ILE A 38 -4.61 10.19 7.57
CA ILE A 38 -3.85 11.44 7.53
C ILE A 38 -3.30 11.72 8.92
N PHE A 39 -2.00 12.01 8.99
CA PHE A 39 -1.32 12.32 10.24
C PHE A 39 -0.93 13.80 10.24
N LYS A 40 -1.15 14.47 11.39
CA LYS A 40 -0.82 15.89 11.59
C LYS A 40 -1.42 16.82 10.52
N SER A 41 -2.58 16.46 9.97
CA SER A 41 -3.25 17.16 8.87
C SER A 41 -2.30 17.49 7.70
N ALA A 42 -1.39 16.56 7.38
CA ALA A 42 -0.32 16.77 6.40
C ALA A 42 -0.82 17.14 5.00
N ASP A 43 -2.03 16.71 4.62
CA ASP A 43 -2.68 17.10 3.36
C ASP A 43 -3.00 18.61 3.28
N LYS A 44 -3.10 19.28 4.42
CA LYS A 44 -3.40 20.72 4.52
C LYS A 44 -2.19 21.56 4.94
N THR A 45 -1.27 20.98 5.70
CA THR A 45 -0.19 21.71 6.37
C THR A 45 1.18 21.50 5.73
N GLN A 46 1.34 20.51 4.85
CA GLN A 46 2.60 20.23 4.17
C GLN A 46 2.44 20.43 2.66
N ASP A 47 3.30 21.26 2.06
CA ASP A 47 3.28 21.52 0.61
C ASP A 47 3.58 20.25 -0.21
N ILE A 48 4.42 19.37 0.34
CA ILE A 48 4.88 18.12 -0.30
C ILE A 48 4.82 16.99 0.74
N PRO A 49 3.61 16.48 1.05
CA PRO A 49 3.44 15.51 2.11
C PRO A 49 4.12 14.18 1.76
N LEU A 50 4.54 13.46 2.80
CA LEU A 50 4.98 12.08 2.67
C LEU A 50 3.75 11.19 2.45
N VAL A 51 3.72 10.40 1.38
CA VAL A 51 2.59 9.56 1.01
C VAL A 51 3.01 8.10 0.89
N ARG A 52 2.32 7.21 1.60
CA ARG A 52 2.45 5.75 1.47
C ARG A 52 1.23 5.20 0.75
N MET A 53 1.45 4.51 -0.37
CA MET A 53 0.41 3.68 -0.99
C MET A 53 0.49 2.28 -0.43
N HIS A 54 -0.45 1.91 0.44
CA HIS A 54 -0.55 0.58 1.00
C HIS A 54 -1.60 -0.24 0.24
N SER A 55 -1.18 -1.33 -0.41
CA SER A 55 -2.15 -2.28 -0.95
C SER A 55 -2.54 -3.22 0.17
N GLU A 56 -3.83 -3.34 0.42
CA GLU A 56 -4.40 -4.21 1.44
C GLU A 56 -3.75 -5.60 1.46
N CYS A 57 -3.45 -6.07 2.66
CA CYS A 57 -3.00 -7.43 2.92
C CYS A 57 -3.60 -7.90 4.25
N LEU A 58 -4.82 -8.44 4.25
CA LEU A 58 -5.53 -8.87 5.45
C LEU A 58 -4.66 -9.76 6.37
N THR A 59 -3.98 -10.74 5.76
CA THR A 59 -3.10 -11.66 6.49
C THR A 59 -1.94 -10.95 7.19
N GLY A 60 -1.35 -9.93 6.57
CA GLY A 60 -0.24 -9.18 7.16
C GLY A 60 -0.70 -8.09 8.11
N ASP A 61 -1.66 -7.28 7.66
CA ASP A 61 -2.12 -6.07 8.32
C ASP A 61 -2.94 -6.36 9.59
N VAL A 62 -3.73 -7.44 9.59
CA VAL A 62 -4.64 -7.78 10.71
C VAL A 62 -4.14 -8.99 11.49
N PHE A 63 -3.66 -10.02 10.80
CA PHE A 63 -3.24 -11.29 11.44
C PHE A 63 -1.73 -11.41 11.67
N HIS A 64 -0.95 -10.36 11.38
CA HIS A 64 0.50 -10.32 11.60
C HIS A 64 1.24 -11.54 11.00
N SER A 65 0.85 -11.94 9.78
CA SER A 65 1.38 -13.14 9.13
C SER A 65 2.90 -13.10 8.97
N SER A 66 3.56 -14.21 9.29
CA SER A 66 4.99 -14.41 9.04
C SER A 66 5.35 -14.59 7.55
N ARG A 67 4.37 -14.79 6.66
CA ARG A 67 4.57 -15.06 5.23
C ARG A 67 4.84 -13.82 4.37
N CYS A 68 4.58 -12.63 4.90
CA CYS A 68 4.84 -11.35 4.24
C CYS A 68 5.28 -10.31 5.25
N ASP A 69 5.75 -9.15 4.78
CA ASP A 69 6.18 -8.00 5.59
C ASP A 69 5.18 -6.83 5.59
N CYS A 70 3.95 -7.05 5.11
CA CYS A 70 2.99 -5.95 4.91
C CYS A 70 2.55 -5.29 6.23
N GLY A 71 2.32 -6.08 7.28
CA GLY A 71 1.91 -5.56 8.59
C GLY A 71 3.02 -4.70 9.22
N GLU A 72 4.26 -5.21 9.20
CA GLU A 72 5.41 -4.47 9.72
C GLU A 72 5.64 -3.15 8.96
N GLN A 73 5.51 -3.16 7.64
CA GLN A 73 5.61 -1.94 6.83
C GLN A 73 4.50 -0.94 7.15
N LEU A 74 3.28 -1.41 7.43
CA LEU A 74 2.16 -0.54 7.82
C LEU A 74 2.41 0.08 9.20
N ASP A 75 2.78 -0.72 10.19
CA ASP A 75 3.04 -0.28 11.56
C ASP A 75 4.21 0.71 11.62
N GLU A 76 5.30 0.43 10.90
CA GLU A 76 6.45 1.33 10.78
C GLU A 76 6.03 2.68 10.16
N THR A 77 5.24 2.63 9.09
CA THR A 77 4.73 3.85 8.43
C THR A 77 3.84 4.65 9.38
N ILE A 78 2.91 4.01 10.10
CA ILE A 78 2.03 4.67 11.07
C ILE A 78 2.85 5.36 12.17
N ARG A 79 3.89 4.70 12.69
CA ARG A 79 4.78 5.29 13.71
C ARG A 79 5.51 6.53 13.18
N ILE A 80 6.16 6.41 12.02
CA ILE A 80 6.92 7.50 11.41
C ILE A 80 5.99 8.69 11.10
N MET A 81 4.83 8.45 10.50
CA MET A 81 3.89 9.51 10.15
C MET A 81 3.20 10.12 11.39
N GLY A 82 3.01 9.34 12.46
CA GLY A 82 2.58 9.88 13.76
C GLY A 82 3.54 10.94 14.32
N GLU A 83 4.83 10.81 14.04
CA GLU A 83 5.87 11.76 14.46
C GLU A 83 6.10 12.90 13.44
N THR A 84 5.98 12.63 12.14
CA THR A 84 6.42 13.55 11.08
C THR A 84 5.30 14.14 10.23
N GLY A 85 4.09 13.60 10.32
CA GLY A 85 2.99 13.87 9.40
C GLY A 85 3.11 13.05 8.11
N GLY A 86 1.98 12.81 7.46
CA GLY A 86 1.92 12.09 6.19
C GLY A 86 0.53 11.56 5.87
N VAL A 87 0.42 10.89 4.73
CA VAL A 87 -0.82 10.29 4.24
C VAL A 87 -0.57 8.84 3.88
N ILE A 88 -1.38 7.93 4.42
CA ILE A 88 -1.46 6.54 3.96
C ILE A 88 -2.71 6.41 3.09
N LEU A 89 -2.55 6.00 1.83
CA LEU A 89 -3.66 5.56 1.00
C LEU A 89 -3.78 4.05 1.14
N TYR A 90 -4.83 3.59 1.81
CA TYR A 90 -5.11 2.17 2.00
C TYR A 90 -6.04 1.69 0.87
N LEU A 91 -5.43 1.03 -0.11
CA LEU A 91 -6.08 0.58 -1.33
C LEU A 91 -6.56 -0.86 -1.16
N ARG A 92 -7.87 -1.06 -1.31
CA ARG A 92 -8.54 -2.37 -1.21
C ARG A 92 -8.26 -3.25 -2.44
N GLN A 93 -7.01 -3.65 -2.56
CA GLN A 93 -6.44 -4.37 -3.70
C GLN A 93 -5.66 -5.59 -3.22
N GLU A 94 -6.34 -6.43 -2.44
CA GLU A 94 -5.79 -7.66 -1.87
C GLU A 94 -5.19 -8.58 -2.95
N GLY A 95 -4.10 -9.26 -2.59
CA GLY A 95 -3.46 -10.27 -3.44
C GLY A 95 -2.88 -9.73 -4.74
N ARG A 96 -2.51 -8.43 -4.81
CA ARG A 96 -2.15 -7.76 -6.09
C ARG A 96 -3.32 -7.71 -7.08
N GLY A 97 -4.54 -7.58 -6.57
CA GLY A 97 -5.75 -7.43 -7.37
C GLY A 97 -6.50 -8.73 -7.65
N ILE A 98 -5.95 -9.90 -7.30
CA ILE A 98 -6.62 -11.20 -7.48
C ILE A 98 -7.65 -11.49 -6.38
N GLY A 99 -7.63 -10.73 -5.27
CA GLY A 99 -8.52 -10.94 -4.13
C GLY A 99 -7.99 -11.95 -3.11
N LEU A 100 -8.67 -12.02 -1.96
CA LEU A 100 -8.20 -12.79 -0.80
C LEU A 100 -8.21 -14.30 -1.02
N TYR A 101 -9.29 -14.86 -1.59
CA TYR A 101 -9.42 -16.31 -1.74
C TYR A 101 -8.37 -16.87 -2.71
N ASN A 102 -8.20 -16.22 -3.86
CA ASN A 102 -7.15 -16.59 -4.82
C ASN A 102 -5.73 -16.44 -4.24
N LYS A 103 -5.51 -15.46 -3.34
CA LYS A 103 -4.23 -15.36 -2.60
C LYS A 103 -4.02 -16.56 -1.66
N ILE A 104 -5.07 -17.04 -0.99
CA ILE A 104 -4.98 -18.23 -0.14
C ILE A 104 -4.70 -19.48 -0.99
N ASP A 105 -5.36 -19.61 -2.15
CA ASP A 105 -5.07 -20.69 -3.11
C ASP A 105 -3.62 -20.64 -3.59
N ALA A 106 -3.10 -19.44 -3.89
CA ALA A 106 -1.71 -19.25 -4.25
C ALA A 106 -0.75 -19.65 -3.11
N TYR A 107 -1.11 -19.39 -1.84
CA TYR A 107 -0.33 -19.86 -0.70
C TYR A 107 -0.33 -21.38 -0.54
N ARG A 108 -1.43 -22.05 -0.88
CA ARG A 108 -1.48 -23.51 -0.90
C ARG A 108 -0.49 -24.08 -1.91
N LEU A 109 -0.52 -23.57 -3.15
CA LEU A 109 0.41 -23.96 -4.21
C LEU A 109 1.87 -23.65 -3.87
N GLN A 110 2.13 -22.53 -3.18
CA GLN A 110 3.47 -22.20 -2.71
C GLN A 110 3.98 -23.17 -1.64
N SER A 111 3.08 -23.62 -0.74
CA SER A 111 3.42 -24.67 0.22
C SER A 111 3.67 -26.03 -0.43
N GLU A 112 3.23 -26.23 -1.66
CA GLU A 112 3.53 -27.40 -2.50
C GLU A 112 4.82 -27.22 -3.34
N GLY A 113 5.50 -26.07 -3.23
CA GLY A 113 6.83 -25.81 -3.80
C GLY A 113 6.87 -24.77 -4.91
N MET A 114 5.73 -24.23 -5.35
CA MET A 114 5.72 -23.15 -6.36
C MET A 114 6.21 -21.82 -5.79
N ASN A 115 6.84 -20.99 -6.62
CA ASN A 115 7.08 -19.60 -6.23
C ASN A 115 5.80 -18.75 -6.40
N THR A 116 5.82 -17.51 -5.90
CA THR A 116 4.64 -16.62 -5.93
C THR A 116 4.11 -16.34 -7.34
N TYR A 117 4.98 -16.21 -8.34
CA TYR A 117 4.57 -15.93 -9.73
C TYR A 117 4.07 -17.18 -10.42
N GLU A 118 4.73 -18.32 -10.21
CA GLU A 118 4.27 -19.63 -10.70
C GLU A 118 2.87 -19.96 -10.17
N ALA A 119 2.64 -19.76 -8.87
CA ALA A 119 1.33 -19.98 -8.26
C ALA A 119 0.25 -19.07 -8.85
N ASN A 120 0.55 -17.78 -9.08
CA ASN A 120 -0.40 -16.86 -9.70
C ASN A 120 -0.72 -17.24 -11.15
N ASN A 121 0.31 -17.55 -11.95
CA ASN A 121 0.15 -17.99 -13.33
C ASN A 121 -0.61 -19.32 -13.43
N HIS A 122 -0.37 -20.25 -12.51
CA HIS A 122 -1.10 -21.51 -12.41
C HIS A 122 -2.60 -21.28 -12.15
N LEU A 123 -2.95 -20.25 -11.38
CA LEU A 123 -4.32 -19.84 -11.13
C LEU A 123 -4.91 -18.96 -12.25
N GLY A 124 -4.16 -18.69 -13.32
CA GLY A 124 -4.62 -17.91 -14.48
C GLY A 124 -4.53 -16.40 -14.32
N PHE A 125 -3.80 -15.90 -13.32
CA PHE A 125 -3.63 -14.46 -13.07
C PHE A 125 -2.29 -13.94 -13.57
N GLY A 126 -2.28 -12.70 -14.07
CA GLY A 126 -1.03 -12.00 -14.37
C GLY A 126 -0.26 -11.62 -13.10
N ASP A 127 1.00 -11.22 -13.27
CA ASP A 127 1.95 -11.00 -12.16
C ASP A 127 1.52 -9.89 -11.17
N ASP A 128 0.83 -8.85 -11.67
CA ASP A 128 0.31 -7.72 -10.90
C ASP A 128 -0.86 -7.03 -11.61
N LEU A 129 -2.09 -7.27 -11.14
CA LEU A 129 -3.34 -6.73 -11.71
C LEU A 129 -3.80 -5.42 -11.04
N ARG A 130 -2.96 -4.80 -10.21
CA ARG A 130 -3.31 -3.52 -9.57
C ARG A 130 -3.37 -2.38 -10.57
N ASP A 131 -4.30 -1.47 -10.34
CA ASP A 131 -4.49 -0.20 -11.05
C ASP A 131 -4.41 0.92 -10.00
N PHE A 132 -3.49 1.87 -10.18
CA PHE A 132 -3.30 2.97 -9.24
C PHE A 132 -4.02 4.27 -9.64
N THR A 133 -4.93 4.21 -10.61
CA THR A 133 -5.79 5.34 -11.02
C THR A 133 -6.51 5.96 -9.82
N GLU A 134 -7.19 5.13 -9.01
CA GLU A 134 -7.98 5.61 -7.87
C GLU A 134 -7.11 6.21 -6.77
N ALA A 135 -5.83 5.82 -6.66
CA ALA A 135 -4.90 6.47 -5.75
C ALA A 135 -4.58 7.91 -6.18
N ALA A 136 -4.43 8.15 -7.49
CA ALA A 136 -4.28 9.50 -8.02
C ALA A 136 -5.57 10.32 -7.86
N GLU A 137 -6.74 9.69 -8.03
CA GLU A 137 -8.04 10.35 -7.78
C GLU A 137 -8.20 10.76 -6.31
N MET A 138 -7.84 9.88 -5.37
CA MET A 138 -7.83 10.19 -3.94
C MET A 138 -6.89 11.37 -3.63
N LEU A 139 -5.67 11.39 -4.18
CA LEU A 139 -4.72 12.49 -3.96
C LEU A 139 -5.27 13.84 -4.47
N ARG A 140 -5.90 13.85 -5.66
CA ARG A 140 -6.55 15.05 -6.19
C ARG A 140 -7.74 15.49 -5.33
N ALA A 141 -8.52 14.54 -4.81
CA ALA A 141 -9.61 14.84 -3.88
C ALA A 141 -9.11 15.47 -2.56
N LEU A 142 -7.87 15.20 -2.16
CA LEU A 142 -7.19 15.84 -1.03
C LEU A 142 -6.55 17.19 -1.39
N GLY A 143 -6.58 17.60 -2.67
CA GLY A 143 -5.87 18.79 -3.15
C GLY A 143 -4.36 18.62 -3.26
N THR A 144 -3.86 17.37 -3.22
CA THR A 144 -2.43 17.05 -3.26
C THR A 144 -2.03 16.55 -4.64
N THR A 145 -1.19 17.29 -5.36
CA THR A 145 -0.66 16.88 -6.68
C THR A 145 0.85 16.72 -6.71
N LYS A 146 1.55 17.05 -5.63
CA LYS A 146 3.00 16.93 -5.48
C LYS A 146 3.32 16.23 -4.15
N ILE A 147 4.10 15.15 -4.19
CA ILE A 147 4.30 14.25 -3.03
C ILE A 147 5.75 13.75 -2.92
N ARG A 148 6.09 13.27 -1.71
CA ARG A 148 7.22 12.34 -1.51
C ARG A 148 6.66 10.94 -1.32
N LEU A 149 6.96 10.02 -2.21
CA LEU A 149 6.29 8.71 -2.29
C LEU A 149 7.10 7.62 -1.58
N VAL A 150 6.48 6.96 -0.59
CA VAL A 150 7.06 5.82 0.13
C VAL A 150 6.77 4.51 -0.62
N THR A 151 7.69 4.08 -1.51
CA THR A 151 7.52 2.84 -2.26
C THR A 151 8.81 2.25 -2.81
N ASN A 152 8.85 0.91 -2.87
CA ASN A 152 9.89 0.16 -3.59
C ASN A 152 9.39 -0.38 -4.94
N ASN A 153 8.12 -0.10 -5.30
CA ASN A 153 7.51 -0.63 -6.52
C ASN A 153 7.56 0.42 -7.65
N PRO A 154 8.35 0.20 -8.72
CA PRO A 154 8.45 1.15 -9.84
C PRO A 154 7.13 1.36 -10.59
N LYS A 155 6.22 0.38 -10.60
CA LYS A 155 4.89 0.50 -11.22
C LYS A 155 4.08 1.63 -10.58
N LYS A 156 4.09 1.75 -9.25
CA LYS A 156 3.40 2.83 -8.51
C LYS A 156 3.90 4.21 -8.91
N ILE A 157 5.23 4.35 -9.05
CA ILE A 157 5.89 5.59 -9.44
C ILE A 157 5.44 6.01 -10.84
N ASN A 158 5.51 5.08 -11.81
CA ASN A 158 5.20 5.36 -13.20
C ASN A 158 3.71 5.69 -13.41
N GLU A 159 2.81 4.92 -12.80
CA GLU A 159 1.38 5.15 -12.94
C GLU A 159 0.96 6.49 -12.33
N LEU A 160 1.39 6.82 -11.10
CA LEU A 160 1.08 8.11 -10.50
C LEU A 160 1.58 9.29 -11.35
N LYS A 161 2.81 9.21 -11.89
CA LYS A 161 3.35 10.22 -12.81
C LYS A 161 2.49 10.34 -14.07
N SER A 162 2.05 9.22 -14.65
CA SER A 162 1.17 9.23 -15.83
C SER A 162 -0.19 9.86 -15.55
N PHE A 163 -0.64 9.81 -14.30
CA PHE A 163 -1.83 10.51 -13.82
C PHE A 163 -1.54 11.94 -13.32
N GLY A 164 -0.38 12.52 -13.65
CA GLY A 164 -0.08 13.92 -13.35
C GLY A 164 0.17 14.21 -11.88
N ILE A 165 0.50 13.19 -11.07
CA ILE A 165 1.03 13.39 -9.72
C ILE A 165 2.54 13.56 -9.81
N GLU A 166 3.04 14.71 -9.36
CA GLU A 166 4.46 15.01 -9.27
C GLU A 166 5.07 14.29 -8.06
N ILE A 167 6.16 13.55 -8.30
CA ILE A 167 6.89 12.86 -7.25
C ILE A 167 8.23 13.56 -7.10
N GLU A 168 8.37 14.35 -6.03
CA GLU A 168 9.59 15.08 -5.67
C GLU A 168 10.69 14.11 -5.22
N GLU A 169 10.31 13.12 -4.42
CA GLU A 169 11.22 12.16 -3.80
C GLU A 169 10.57 10.78 -3.76
N VAL A 170 11.37 9.73 -3.98
CA VAL A 170 10.97 8.34 -3.71
C VAL A 170 11.73 7.86 -2.47
N VAL A 171 10.99 7.60 -1.41
CA VAL A 171 11.52 7.11 -0.13
C VAL A 171 11.36 5.60 -0.09
N ASN A 172 12.47 4.85 -0.08
CA ASN A 172 12.42 3.39 -0.03
C ASN A 172 11.99 2.91 1.36
N THR A 173 11.25 1.80 1.42
CA THR A 173 10.95 1.10 2.68
C THR A 173 11.99 0.04 2.98
N SER A 174 12.34 -0.12 4.25
CA SER A 174 13.14 -1.23 4.75
C SER A 174 12.44 -2.57 4.51
N ALA A 175 13.24 -3.62 4.24
CA ALA A 175 12.75 -4.99 4.18
C ALA A 175 12.78 -5.61 5.58
N HIS A 176 11.64 -6.16 6.04
CA HIS A 176 11.57 -6.87 7.32
C HIS A 176 11.70 -8.37 7.10
N ILE A 177 12.92 -8.89 7.16
CA ILE A 177 13.21 -10.32 6.92
C ILE A 177 12.77 -11.17 8.12
N LYS A 178 12.02 -12.23 7.84
CA LYS A 178 11.53 -13.24 8.79
C LYS A 178 11.79 -14.62 8.18
N SER A 179 11.90 -15.63 9.03
CA SER A 179 12.08 -17.03 8.58
C SER A 179 11.01 -17.52 7.59
N GLY A 180 9.81 -16.93 7.61
CA GLY A 180 8.69 -17.28 6.74
C GLY A 180 8.52 -16.45 5.46
N ASN A 181 9.29 -15.37 5.26
CA ASN A 181 9.07 -14.45 4.13
C ASN A 181 10.30 -14.23 3.22
N GLU A 182 11.43 -14.89 3.48
CA GLU A 182 12.65 -14.74 2.67
C GLU A 182 12.41 -14.99 1.17
N SER A 183 11.77 -16.12 0.84
CA SER A 183 11.45 -16.47 -0.55
C SER A 183 10.52 -15.44 -1.20
N TYR A 184 9.60 -14.87 -0.42
CA TYR A 184 8.68 -13.84 -0.88
C TYR A 184 9.40 -12.52 -1.19
N LEU A 185 10.32 -12.09 -0.33
CA LEU A 185 11.12 -10.89 -0.55
C LEU A 185 12.08 -11.06 -1.74
N LYS A 186 12.73 -12.23 -1.86
CA LYS A 186 13.57 -12.59 -3.01
C LYS A 186 12.77 -12.57 -4.31
N ALA A 187 11.52 -13.04 -4.31
CA ALA A 187 10.63 -12.98 -5.47
C ALA A 187 10.23 -11.54 -5.84
N LYS A 188 10.04 -10.64 -4.86
CA LYS A 188 9.80 -9.21 -5.12
C LYS A 188 10.99 -8.54 -5.83
N VAL A 189 12.22 -8.83 -5.41
CA VAL A 189 13.43 -8.26 -6.02
C VAL A 189 13.68 -8.84 -7.41
N SER A 190 13.78 -10.18 -7.51
CA SER A 190 14.18 -10.86 -8.76
C SER A 190 13.18 -10.70 -9.91
N HIS A 191 11.89 -10.84 -9.62
CA HIS A 191 10.84 -10.86 -10.65
C HIS A 191 10.03 -9.55 -10.68
N GLY A 192 9.75 -8.97 -9.51
CA GLY A 192 8.97 -7.73 -9.41
C GLY A 192 9.79 -6.46 -9.67
N LYS A 193 11.12 -6.58 -9.75
CA LYS A 193 12.08 -5.47 -9.85
C LYS A 193 11.91 -4.42 -8.74
N HIS A 194 11.50 -4.87 -7.55
CA HIS A 194 11.42 -4.00 -6.38
C HIS A 194 12.81 -3.63 -5.89
N ASN A 195 13.01 -2.36 -5.52
CA ASN A 195 14.25 -1.88 -4.90
C ASN A 195 14.23 -2.13 -3.38
N LEU A 196 14.61 -3.34 -2.95
CA LEU A 196 14.70 -3.72 -1.54
C LEU A 196 16.15 -4.14 -1.25
N ASP A 197 16.75 -3.58 -0.21
CA ASP A 197 17.97 -4.14 0.37
C ASP A 197 17.58 -5.31 1.29
N ILE A 198 17.95 -6.52 0.88
CA ILE A 198 17.70 -7.81 1.57
C ILE A 198 19.01 -8.53 1.87
#